data_AF-A0A133VGI0-F1
#
_entry.id   AF-A0A133VGI0-F1
#
_cell.length_a   1.000
_cell.length_b   1.000
_cell.length_c   1.000
_cell.angle_alpha   90.00
_cell.angle_beta   90.00
_cell.angle_gamma   90.00
#
_symmetry.space_group_name_H-M   'P 1'
#
loop_
_entity.id
_entity.type
_entity.pdbx_description
1 polymer ?
#
loop_
_entity_poly.entity_id
_entity_poly.type
_entity_poly.pdbx_seq_one_letter_code
_entity_poly.pdbx_strand_id
1 'polypeptide(L)' 'MKVGGNLSTETKDLERARQSLIEELEAVNWYQERVEVAENEDLKEILEHNRDEEKEHVAMLIEWLRENDQTQDKMFEEHD' A
#
# COMPACT_ATOMS: atom_id res chain seq x y z
N MET A 1 16.32 16.64 0.15
CA MET A 1 17.23 16.84 1.31
C MET A 1 16.49 16.30 2.53
N LYS A 2 16.88 15.14 3.08
CA LYS A 2 16.28 14.65 4.33
C LYS A 2 16.65 15.64 5.44
N VAL A 3 15.65 16.16 6.14
CA VAL A 3 15.85 17.12 7.23
C VAL A 3 16.71 16.43 8.30
N GLY A 4 17.87 17.00 8.61
CA GLY A 4 18.89 16.41 9.49
C GLY A 4 18.57 16.49 10.98
N GLY A 5 17.43 15.95 11.40
CA GLY A 5 17.03 15.77 12.80
C GLY A 5 16.57 14.34 13.06
N ASN A 6 16.76 13.84 14.28
CA ASN A 6 16.21 12.55 14.68
C ASN A 6 14.67 12.65 14.71
N LEU A 7 14.01 11.98 13.77
CA LEU A 7 12.55 11.86 13.74
C LEU A 7 12.05 11.13 15.00
N SER A 8 10.84 11.48 15.46
CA SER A 8 10.16 10.74 16.53
C SER A 8 9.87 9.30 16.08
N THR A 9 9.64 8.39 17.03
CA THR A 9 9.23 7.02 16.72
C THR A 9 7.94 7.00 15.92
N GLU A 10 6.94 7.78 16.33
CA GLU A 10 5.66 7.95 15.64
C GLU A 10 5.85 8.39 14.18
N THR A 11 6.66 9.43 13.93
CA THR A 11 6.93 9.87 12.56
C THR A 11 7.56 8.76 11.72
N LYS A 12 8.50 7.99 12.28
CA LYS A 12 9.13 6.89 11.55
C LYS A 12 8.16 5.74 11.31
N ASP A 13 7.24 5.46 12.23
CA ASP A 13 6.25 4.38 12.06
C ASP A 13 5.23 4.76 10.99
N LEU A 14 4.74 6.01 10.99
CA LEU A 14 3.92 6.55 9.90
C LEU A 14 4.64 6.53 8.55
N GLU A 15 5.92 6.91 8.50
CA GLU A 15 6.73 6.81 7.28
C GLU A 15 6.81 5.37 6.76
N ARG A 16 7.01 4.38 7.64
CA ARG A 16 7.05 2.96 7.26
C ARG A 16 5.71 2.51 6.70
N ALA A 17 4.60 2.78 7.40
CA ALA A 17 3.28 2.37 6.95
C ALA A 17 2.90 2.99 5.60
N ARG A 18 3.19 4.29 5.39
CA ARG A 18 2.94 4.96 4.10
C ARG A 18 3.84 4.43 2.99
N GLN A 19 5.11 4.18 3.27
CA GLN A 19 6.03 3.62 2.29
C GLN A 19 5.61 2.21 1.87
N SER A 20 5.22 1.36 2.83
CA SER A 20 4.65 0.05 2.53
C SER A 20 3.37 0.16 1.71
N LEU A 21 2.46 1.09 2.03
CA LEU A 21 1.24 1.29 1.25
C LEU A 21 1.53 1.68 -0.21
N ILE A 22 2.54 2.51 -0.44
CA ILE A 22 3.01 2.87 -1.79
C ILE A 22 3.51 1.62 -2.51
N GLU A 23 4.33 0.80 -1.86
CA GLU A 23 4.90 -0.43 -2.43
C GLU A 23 3.80 -1.43 -2.81
N GLU A 24 2.78 -1.63 -1.97
CA GLU A 24 1.66 -2.52 -2.29
C GLU A 24 0.84 -2.01 -3.48
N LEU A 25 0.58 -0.70 -3.56
CA LEU A 25 -0.11 -0.11 -4.71
C LEU A 25 0.72 -0.22 -6.01
N GLU A 26 2.04 -0.08 -5.92
CA GLU A 26 2.94 -0.33 -7.05
C GLU A 26 2.89 -1.79 -7.48
N ALA A 27 2.89 -2.73 -6.53
CA ALA A 27 2.77 -4.16 -6.80
C ALA A 27 1.44 -4.50 -7.48
N VAL A 28 0.31 -3.97 -7.01
CA VAL A 28 -1.00 -4.13 -7.66
C VAL A 28 -0.95 -3.70 -9.13
N ASN A 29 -0.40 -2.52 -9.41
CA ASN A 29 -0.29 -2.00 -10.78
C ASN A 29 0.61 -2.88 -11.65
N TRP A 30 1.79 -3.26 -11.15
CA TRP A 30 2.72 -4.10 -11.90
C TRP A 30 2.17 -5.49 -12.16
N TYR A 31 1.51 -6.12 -11.20
CA TYR A 31 0.86 -7.39 -11.44
C TYR A 31 -0.26 -7.26 -12.46
N GLN A 32 -1.09 -6.21 -12.39
CA GLN A 32 -2.14 -5.98 -13.37
C GLN A 32 -1.60 -5.83 -14.80
N GLU A 33 -0.51 -5.09 -15.00
CA GLU A 33 0.15 -4.98 -16.31
C GLU A 33 0.69 -6.34 -16.79
N ARG A 34 1.31 -7.12 -15.90
CA ARG A 34 1.87 -8.44 -16.24
C ARG A 34 0.78 -9.46 -16.57
N VAL A 35 -0.33 -9.44 -15.83
CA VAL A 35 -1.52 -10.29 -16.09
C VAL A 35 -2.08 -10.02 -17.49
N GLU A 36 -2.12 -8.75 -17.91
CA GLU A 36 -2.64 -8.37 -19.23
C GLU A 36 -1.78 -8.93 -20.38
N VAL A 37 -0.46 -8.98 -20.19
CA VAL A 37 0.49 -9.39 -21.26
C VAL A 37 0.99 -10.83 -21.13
N ALA A 38 0.65 -11.55 -20.06
CA ALA A 38 1.08 -12.93 -19.86
C ALA A 38 0.33 -13.89 -20.79
N GLU A 39 1.08 -14.71 -21.54
CA GLU A 39 0.52 -15.73 -22.45
C GLU A 39 0.38 -17.12 -21.79
N ASN A 40 1.08 -17.36 -20.67
CA ASN A 40 1.02 -18.63 -19.95
C ASN A 40 -0.04 -18.55 -18.84
N GLU A 41 -1.08 -19.38 -18.94
CA GLU A 41 -2.22 -19.36 -18.02
C GLU A 41 -1.83 -19.69 -16.57
N ASP A 42 -0.96 -20.68 -16.35
CA ASP A 42 -0.51 -21.05 -14.99
C ASP A 42 0.21 -19.86 -14.30
N LEU A 43 1.03 -19.12 -15.05
CA LEU A 43 1.67 -17.90 -14.54
C LEU A 43 0.65 -16.79 -14.30
N LYS A 44 -0.34 -16.64 -15.18
CA LYS A 44 -1.39 -15.63 -15.05
C LYS A 44 -2.19 -15.82 -13.76
N GLU A 45 -2.56 -17.06 -13.44
CA GLU A 45 -3.25 -17.40 -12.19
C GLU A 45 -2.42 -17.00 -10.95
N ILE A 46 -1.10 -17.24 -10.96
CA ILE A 46 -0.21 -16.83 -9.87
C ILE A 46 -0.16 -15.30 -9.73
N LEU A 47 -0.04 -14.58 -10.86
CA LEU A 47 0.04 -13.12 -10.85
C LEU A 47 -1.28 -12.47 -10.42
N GLU A 48 -2.42 -13.04 -10.81
CA GLU A 48 -3.75 -12.59 -10.38
C GLU A 48 -3.96 -12.81 -8.88
N HIS A 49 -3.58 -13.99 -8.38
CA HIS A 49 -3.63 -14.30 -6.96
C HIS A 49 -2.81 -13.31 -6.14
N ASN A 50 -1.53 -13.13 -6.49
CA ASN A 50 -0.65 -12.21 -5.77
C ASN A 50 -1.17 -10.77 -5.81
N ARG A 51 -1.63 -10.30 -6.99
CA ARG A 51 -2.25 -8.96 -7.13
C ARG A 51 -3.38 -8.74 -6.14
N ASP A 52 -4.22 -9.77 -5.96
CA ASP A 52 -5.41 -9.65 -5.13
C ASP A 52 -5.07 -9.75 -3.64
N GLU A 53 -4.02 -10.49 -3.25
CA GLU A 53 -3.44 -10.44 -1.90
C GLU A 53 -2.86 -9.06 -1.57
N GLU A 54 -2.16 -8.40 -2.50
CA GLU A 54 -1.62 -7.05 -2.21
C GLU A 54 -2.73 -6.02 -1.94
N LYS A 55 -3.95 -6.22 -2.48
CA LYS A 55 -5.10 -5.37 -2.16
C LYS A 55 -5.57 -5.56 -0.70
N GLU A 56 -5.44 -6.75 -0.15
CA GLU A 56 -5.64 -7.00 1.28
C GLU A 56 -4.58 -6.26 2.10
N HIS A 57 -3.31 -6.34 1.71
CA HIS A 57 -2.23 -5.60 2.37
C HIS A 57 -2.45 -4.08 2.33
N VAL A 58 -2.90 -3.53 1.20
CA VAL A 58 -3.33 -2.13 1.08
C VAL A 58 -4.41 -1.79 2.11
N ALA A 59 -5.45 -2.63 2.22
CA ALA A 59 -6.55 -2.39 3.17
C ALA A 59 -6.07 -2.41 4.62
N MET A 60 -5.22 -3.39 4.99
CA MET A 60 -4.65 -3.49 6.33
C MET A 60 -3.81 -2.27 6.71
N LEU A 61 -2.98 -1.77 5.76
CA LEU A 61 -2.14 -0.59 5.99
C LEU A 61 -2.96 0.70 6.07
N ILE A 62 -4.02 0.83 5.26
CA ILE A 62 -4.95 1.96 5.35
C ILE A 62 -5.64 1.97 6.71
N GLU A 63 -6.15 0.85 7.19
CA GLU A 63 -6.79 0.77 8.51
C GLU A 63 -5.85 1.21 9.62
N TRP A 64 -4.61 0.70 9.62
CA TRP A 64 -3.61 1.12 10.59
C TRP A 64 -3.31 2.63 10.51
N LEU A 65 -3.23 3.20 9.30
CA LEU A 65 -3.04 4.64 9.11
C LEU A 65 -4.21 5.46 9.65
N ARG A 66 -5.46 5.00 9.49
CA ARG A 66 -6.64 5.66 10.06
C ARG A 66 -6.58 5.69 11.59
N GLU A 67 -6.19 4.59 12.22
CA GLU A 67 -6.06 4.54 13.68
C GLU A 67 -4.95 5.45 14.23
N ASN A 68 -3.90 5.74 13.43
CA ASN A 68 -2.66 6.38 13.90
C ASN A 68 -2.42 7.79 13.32
N ASP A 69 -3.23 8.27 12.36
CA ASP A 69 -3.19 9.63 11.83
C ASP A 69 -4.61 10.24 11.82
N GLN A 70 -4.92 10.99 12.88
CA GLN A 70 -6.24 11.62 13.07
C GLN A 70 -6.66 12.55 11.94
N THR A 71 -5.70 13.20 11.26
CA THR A 71 -6.03 14.07 10.13
C THR A 71 -6.40 13.23 8.92
N GLN A 72 -5.65 12.16 8.66
CA GLN A 72 -5.94 11.24 7.57
C GLN A 72 -7.29 10.53 7.79
N ASP A 73 -7.59 10.02 8.98
CA ASP A 73 -8.88 9.41 9.30
C ASP A 73 -10.05 10.36 9.09
N LYS A 74 -9.93 11.60 9.56
CA LYS A 74 -10.92 12.64 9.30
C LYS A 74 -11.15 12.86 7.79
N MET A 75 -10.09 12.87 6.98
CA MET A 75 -10.22 13.03 5.54
C MET A 75 -10.93 11.83 4.89
N PHE A 76 -10.70 10.61 5.39
CA PHE A 76 -11.47 9.46 4.97
C PHE A 76 -12.96 9.63 5.33
N GLU A 77 -13.31 9.96 6.57
CA GLU A 77 -14.72 10.19 6.96
C GLU A 77 -15.43 11.28 6.14
N GLU A 78 -14.71 12.33 5.73
CA GLU A 78 -15.26 13.42 4.93
C GLU A 78 -15.41 13.09 3.43
N HIS A 79 -14.77 12.01 2.95
CA HIS A 79 -14.68 11.66 1.53
C HIS A 79 -15.05 10.20 1.17
N ASP A 80 -15.33 9.34 2.16
CA ASP A 80 -15.93 8.00 2.00
C ASP A 80 -17.43 8.08 1.66
#